data_AF-A0A2V8DW06-F1
#
_entry.id   AF-A0A2V8DW06-F1
#
_cell.length_a   1.000
_cell.length_b   1.000
_cell.length_c   1.000
_cell.angle_alpha   90.00
_cell.angle_beta   90.00
_cell.angle_gamma   90.00
#
_symmetry.space_group_name_H-M   'P 1'
#
loop_
_entity.id
_entity.type
_entity.pdbx_description
1 polymer ?
#
loop_
_entity_poly.entity_id
_entity_poly.type
_entity_poly.pdbx_seq_one_letter_code
_entity_poly.pdbx_strand_id
1 'polypeptide(L)'
;MTVAVTVVDAQRNAIPGLSCKLAIDDGTVAVGTYQDFRCFFLIPPERIGWGAELMLSAPNFANASTSPKTWANLGPDRVELPRLVPHAQVLRQAYSSYFTVIETSEFQLLRLLCTGDEPPVKQLIQLNADAGFNALRVFMMFNNGPIRNRRDDPAPQPNDPGSGGLGRFVPSECNDFWGKALRLLDLDSLVRMYVEYTIFADHVILDASSQLAFWANVDSILGTRGNVLVEAVNEADLAINRLEAQNQLPRPTRVTASHGRKGSDQLPVAPGFDYIRK
;
A
#
# COMPACT_ATOMS: atom_id res chain seq x y z
N MET A 1 -10.29 -22.41 -5.06
CA MET A 1 -11.31 -21.35 -4.92
C MET A 1 -11.41 -20.71 -6.30
N THR A 2 -12.58 -20.60 -6.90
CA THR A 2 -12.75 -20.06 -8.27
C THR A 2 -13.47 -18.72 -8.18
N VAL A 3 -12.96 -17.68 -8.85
CA VAL A 3 -13.60 -16.37 -8.87
C VAL A 3 -14.57 -16.32 -10.05
N ALA A 4 -15.82 -15.92 -9.79
CA ALA A 4 -16.82 -15.69 -10.82
C ALA A 4 -16.67 -14.27 -11.36
N VAL A 5 -16.12 -14.12 -12.57
CA VAL A 5 -16.09 -12.83 -13.28
C VAL A 5 -17.41 -12.69 -14.03
N THR A 6 -18.19 -11.65 -13.72
CA THR A 6 -19.49 -11.37 -14.37
C THR A 6 -19.36 -10.17 -15.30
N VAL A 7 -19.47 -10.39 -16.61
CA VAL A 7 -19.56 -9.28 -17.59
C VAL A 7 -21.03 -9.02 -17.89
N VAL A 8 -21.54 -7.84 -17.52
CA VAL A 8 -22.91 -7.40 -17.80
C VAL A 8 -22.97 -6.78 -19.19
N ASP A 9 -23.53 -7.50 -20.16
CA ASP A 9 -23.73 -7.02 -21.53
C ASP A 9 -25.23 -6.88 -21.83
N ALA A 10 -25.83 -5.81 -21.30
CA ALA A 10 -27.26 -5.54 -21.40
C ALA A 10 -27.75 -5.26 -22.84
N GLN A 11 -26.86 -5.07 -23.82
CA GLN A 11 -27.23 -4.71 -25.20
C GLN A 11 -27.10 -5.87 -26.21
N ARG A 12 -26.49 -7.01 -25.85
CA ARG A 12 -26.01 -7.98 -26.86
C ARG A 12 -26.38 -9.45 -26.60
N ASN A 13 -27.30 -9.71 -25.67
CA ASN A 13 -27.85 -11.04 -25.32
C ASN A 13 -28.61 -11.77 -26.47
N ALA A 14 -28.67 -11.19 -27.68
CA ALA A 14 -29.48 -11.73 -28.78
C ALA A 14 -28.66 -12.14 -30.01
N ILE A 15 -27.32 -12.14 -29.97
CA ILE A 15 -26.48 -12.51 -31.13
C ILE A 15 -26.19 -14.02 -31.10
N PRO A 16 -26.69 -14.81 -32.08
CA PRO A 16 -26.36 -16.23 -32.17
C PRO A 16 -24.87 -16.45 -32.41
N GLY A 17 -24.24 -17.31 -31.58
CA GLY A 17 -22.82 -17.68 -31.73
C GLY A 17 -21.80 -16.73 -31.09
N LEU A 18 -22.23 -15.81 -30.23
CA LEU A 18 -21.33 -14.95 -29.46
C LEU A 18 -20.53 -15.79 -28.43
N SER A 19 -19.21 -15.78 -28.56
CA SER A 19 -18.30 -16.40 -27.59
C SER A 19 -17.50 -15.33 -26.84
N CYS A 20 -17.49 -15.43 -25.52
CA CYS A 20 -16.82 -14.49 -24.63
C CYS A 20 -15.57 -15.18 -24.08
N LYS A 21 -14.40 -14.62 -24.39
CA LYS A 21 -13.10 -15.22 -24.09
C LYS A 21 -12.28 -14.23 -23.27
N LEU A 22 -11.65 -14.71 -22.20
CA LEU A 22 -10.72 -13.91 -21.40
C LEU A 22 -9.31 -14.45 -21.61
N ALA A 23 -8.41 -13.60 -22.08
CA ALA A 23 -6.98 -13.90 -22.07
C ALA A 23 -6.47 -13.75 -20.63
N ILE A 24 -5.84 -14.78 -20.09
CA ILE A 24 -5.17 -14.75 -18.79
C ILE A 24 -3.65 -14.71 -18.99
N ASP A 25 -2.93 -14.19 -17.99
CA ASP A 25 -1.52 -13.78 -18.08
C ASP A 25 -0.54 -14.88 -18.51
N ASP A 26 -0.92 -16.15 -18.41
CA ASP A 26 -0.14 -17.30 -18.90
C ASP A 26 -0.39 -17.66 -20.38
N GLY A 27 -1.17 -16.84 -21.11
CA GLY A 27 -1.54 -17.04 -22.50
C GLY A 27 -2.71 -18.01 -22.72
N THR A 28 -3.28 -18.57 -21.65
CA THR A 28 -4.49 -19.41 -21.76
C THR A 28 -5.71 -18.54 -22.04
N VAL A 29 -6.66 -19.07 -22.81
CA VAL A 29 -7.93 -18.41 -23.09
C VAL A 29 -9.04 -19.13 -22.32
N ALA A 30 -9.61 -18.46 -21.32
CA ALA A 30 -10.78 -18.96 -20.62
C ALA A 30 -12.04 -18.68 -21.45
N VAL A 31 -12.87 -19.70 -21.66
CA VAL A 31 -14.17 -19.55 -22.35
C VAL A 31 -15.24 -19.35 -21.30
N GLY A 32 -15.93 -18.22 -21.36
CA GLY A 32 -17.00 -17.91 -20.43
C GLY A 32 -18.31 -18.59 -20.80
N THR A 33 -19.14 -18.89 -19.80
CA THR A 33 -20.51 -19.41 -19.99
C THR A 33 -21.49 -18.26 -19.83
N TYR A 34 -22.40 -18.08 -20.79
CA TYR A 34 -23.47 -17.09 -20.66
C TYR A 34 -24.63 -17.64 -19.80
N GLN A 35 -25.11 -16.82 -18.86
CA GLN A 35 -26.47 -16.94 -18.31
C GLN A 35 -27.13 -15.57 -18.44
N ASP A 36 -28.23 -15.51 -19.20
CA ASP A 36 -28.85 -14.25 -19.61
C ASP A 36 -27.82 -13.27 -20.21
N PHE A 37 -27.85 -12.02 -19.76
CA PHE A 37 -26.93 -10.95 -20.19
C PHE A 37 -25.57 -10.98 -19.47
N ARG A 38 -25.24 -12.07 -18.78
CA ARG A 38 -24.03 -12.21 -17.96
C ARG A 38 -23.14 -13.32 -18.48
N CYS A 39 -21.88 -12.99 -18.77
CA CYS A 39 -20.87 -14.01 -19.04
C CYS A 39 -20.06 -14.31 -17.77
N PHE A 40 -19.94 -15.59 -17.44
CA PHE A 40 -19.24 -16.11 -16.27
C PHE A 40 -17.95 -16.82 -16.66
N PHE A 41 -16.86 -16.47 -15.99
CA PHE A 41 -15.60 -17.21 -16.06
C PHE A 41 -15.32 -17.88 -14.72
N LEU A 42 -14.87 -19.13 -14.75
CA LEU A 42 -14.37 -19.85 -13.57
C LEU A 42 -12.85 -19.91 -13.67
N ILE A 43 -12.18 -18.95 -13.03
CA ILE A 43 -10.71 -18.84 -13.09
C ILE A 43 -10.14 -18.93 -11.66
N PRO A 44 -9.08 -19.71 -11.42
CA PRO A 44 -8.36 -19.68 -10.17
C PRO A 44 -7.74 -18.28 -9.93
N PRO A 45 -7.90 -17.67 -8.75
CA PRO A 45 -7.51 -16.28 -8.47
C PRO A 45 -6.02 -16.01 -8.72
N GLU A 46 -5.16 -17.01 -8.54
CA GLU A 46 -3.72 -16.95 -8.83
C GLU A 46 -3.37 -16.80 -10.32
N ARG A 47 -4.34 -16.93 -11.23
CA ARG A 47 -4.17 -16.81 -12.69
C ARG A 47 -4.76 -15.53 -13.27
N ILE A 48 -5.30 -14.64 -12.43
CA ILE A 48 -5.77 -13.32 -12.84
C ILE A 48 -4.65 -12.34 -12.52
N GLY A 49 -3.83 -11.97 -13.49
CA GLY A 49 -2.88 -10.89 -13.29
C GLY A 49 -3.35 -9.58 -13.90
N TRP A 50 -2.50 -8.56 -13.76
CA TRP A 50 -2.75 -7.17 -14.14
C TRP A 50 -2.64 -6.99 -15.66
N GLY A 51 -3.41 -7.74 -16.45
CA GLY A 51 -3.32 -7.72 -17.91
C GLY A 51 -4.43 -8.45 -18.65
N ALA A 52 -5.43 -9.01 -17.95
CA ALA A 52 -6.46 -9.80 -18.59
C ALA A 52 -7.29 -8.99 -19.62
N GLU A 53 -7.13 -9.33 -20.90
CA GLU A 53 -7.85 -8.71 -22.01
C GLU A 53 -9.08 -9.55 -22.38
N LEU A 54 -10.26 -8.93 -22.35
CA LEU A 54 -11.50 -9.57 -22.78
C LEU A 54 -11.63 -9.49 -24.31
N MET A 55 -11.67 -10.66 -24.97
CA MET A 55 -11.89 -10.77 -26.40
C MET A 55 -13.33 -11.24 -26.68
N LEU A 56 -14.10 -10.42 -27.38
CA LEU A 56 -15.44 -10.77 -27.89
C LEU A 56 -15.33 -11.14 -29.37
N SER A 57 -15.85 -12.32 -29.75
CA SER A 57 -15.87 -12.74 -31.16
C SER A 57 -17.18 -13.49 -31.52
N ALA A 58 -17.73 -13.17 -32.70
CA ALA A 58 -18.85 -13.88 -33.31
C ALA A 58 -18.68 -13.92 -34.85
N PRO A 59 -19.24 -14.91 -35.56
CA PRO A 59 -19.23 -14.94 -37.03
C PRO A 59 -19.89 -13.67 -37.59
N ASN A 60 -19.21 -12.97 -38.50
CA ASN A 60 -19.61 -11.69 -39.10
C ASN A 60 -19.57 -10.45 -38.17
N PHE A 61 -18.91 -10.54 -37.02
CA PHE A 61 -18.63 -9.39 -36.16
C PHE A 61 -17.25 -8.81 -36.52
N ALA A 62 -17.17 -7.52 -36.85
CA ALA A 62 -15.89 -6.84 -36.96
C ALA A 62 -15.22 -6.86 -35.57
N ASN A 63 -13.95 -7.29 -35.50
CA ASN A 63 -13.18 -7.27 -34.26
C ASN A 63 -13.17 -5.84 -33.71
N ALA A 64 -14.04 -5.56 -32.74
CA ALA A 64 -13.99 -4.32 -31.99
C ALA A 64 -12.85 -4.46 -30.98
N SER A 65 -11.61 -4.28 -31.47
CA SER A 65 -10.45 -3.93 -30.66
C SER A 65 -10.63 -2.48 -30.17
N THR A 66 -11.71 -2.21 -29.45
CA THR A 66 -11.83 -0.96 -28.72
C THR A 66 -11.09 -1.15 -27.42
N SER A 67 -9.83 -0.70 -27.38
CA SER A 67 -9.11 -0.48 -26.12
C SER A 67 -10.00 0.42 -25.26
N PRO A 68 -10.63 -0.12 -24.21
CA PRO A 68 -11.74 0.54 -23.58
C PRO A 68 -11.20 1.40 -22.45
N LYS A 69 -11.25 2.70 -22.67
CA LYS A 69 -10.88 3.74 -21.68
C LYS A 69 -11.79 3.77 -20.44
N THR A 70 -12.64 2.78 -20.21
CA THR A 70 -13.62 2.72 -19.11
C THR A 70 -13.94 1.30 -18.65
N TRP A 71 -12.96 0.39 -18.58
CA TRP A 71 -13.17 -0.93 -17.94
C TRP A 71 -12.42 -0.98 -16.60
N ALA A 72 -13.09 -0.52 -15.55
CA ALA A 72 -12.60 -0.64 -14.19
C ALA A 72 -12.65 -2.11 -13.73
N ASN A 73 -11.46 -2.67 -13.50
CA ASN A 73 -11.12 -3.76 -12.57
C ASN A 73 -11.98 -5.05 -12.64
N LEU A 74 -11.56 -6.03 -13.45
CA LEU A 74 -12.08 -7.41 -13.39
C LEU A 74 -11.43 -8.29 -12.29
N GLY A 75 -10.65 -7.68 -11.38
CA GLY A 75 -10.06 -8.33 -10.21
C GLY A 75 -10.60 -7.72 -8.91
N PRO A 76 -10.37 -8.36 -7.76
CA PRO A 76 -10.66 -7.73 -6.47
C PRO A 76 -9.92 -6.39 -6.38
N ASP A 77 -10.54 -5.38 -5.76
CA ASP A 77 -9.92 -4.08 -5.50
C ASP A 77 -8.97 -4.11 -4.29
N ARG A 78 -9.05 -5.19 -3.50
CA ARG A 78 -8.20 -5.58 -2.37
C ARG A 78 -8.32 -7.07 -2.03
N VAL A 79 -7.33 -7.64 -1.34
CA VAL A 79 -7.37 -8.98 -0.74
C VAL A 79 -7.23 -8.86 0.77
N GLU A 80 -8.08 -9.55 1.53
CA GLU A 80 -7.95 -9.59 2.99
C GLU A 80 -6.76 -10.46 3.39
N LEU A 81 -5.74 -9.83 3.98
CA LEU A 81 -4.57 -10.52 4.53
C LEU A 81 -4.68 -10.67 6.05
N PRO A 82 -4.17 -11.77 6.64
CA PRO A 82 -4.15 -11.94 8.09
C PRO A 82 -3.27 -10.87 8.74
N ARG A 83 -3.72 -10.33 9.88
CA ARG A 83 -2.92 -9.43 10.69
C ARG A 83 -1.63 -10.10 11.18
N LEU A 84 -0.51 -9.39 11.13
CA LEU A 84 0.70 -9.83 11.84
C LEU A 84 0.55 -9.49 13.32
N VAL A 85 0.82 -10.46 14.18
CA VAL A 85 0.78 -10.31 15.63
C VAL A 85 2.13 -10.74 16.23
N PRO A 86 2.60 -10.06 17.29
CA PRO A 86 3.79 -10.49 18.01
C PRO A 86 3.55 -11.84 18.69
N HIS A 87 4.51 -12.75 18.55
CA HIS A 87 4.53 -14.02 19.27
C HIS A 87 5.96 -14.32 19.74
N ALA A 88 6.21 -14.09 21.03
CA ALA A 88 7.55 -14.10 21.60
C ALA A 88 8.48 -13.13 20.84
N GLN A 89 9.53 -13.63 20.18
CA GLN A 89 10.53 -12.82 19.47
C GLN A 89 10.29 -12.74 17.95
N VAL A 90 9.15 -13.25 17.47
CA VAL A 90 8.84 -13.34 16.04
C VAL A 90 7.43 -12.84 15.76
N LEU A 91 7.13 -12.59 14.49
CA LEU A 91 5.77 -12.32 14.04
C LEU A 91 5.08 -13.60 13.60
N ARG A 92 3.77 -13.64 13.78
CA ARG A 92 2.88 -14.65 13.21
C ARG A 92 1.73 -13.95 12.51
N GLN A 93 1.17 -14.59 11.49
CA GLN A 93 -0.15 -14.24 11.02
C GLN A 93 -1.18 -14.69 12.08
N ALA A 94 -2.19 -13.87 12.36
CA ALA A 94 -3.12 -14.02 13.50
C ALA A 94 -3.78 -15.41 13.61
N TYR A 95 -3.88 -16.15 12.50
CA TYR A 95 -4.51 -17.46 12.43
C TYR A 95 -3.62 -18.55 11.82
N SER A 96 -2.31 -18.31 11.63
CA SER A 96 -1.45 -19.26 10.90
C SER A 96 0.02 -19.24 11.36
N SER A 97 0.90 -19.53 10.40
CA SER A 97 2.34 -19.72 10.49
C SER A 97 3.11 -18.48 10.95
N TYR A 98 4.35 -18.74 11.36
CA TYR A 98 5.38 -17.71 11.52
C TYR A 98 5.55 -16.90 10.25
N PHE A 99 5.87 -15.63 10.43
CA PHE A 99 6.06 -14.68 9.35
C PHE A 99 7.41 -13.98 9.54
N THR A 100 8.25 -14.05 8.51
CA THR A 100 9.49 -13.27 8.43
C THR A 100 9.24 -12.09 7.52
N VAL A 101 9.42 -10.88 8.04
CA VAL A 101 9.34 -9.66 7.22
C VAL A 101 10.61 -9.55 6.39
N ILE A 102 10.44 -9.49 5.07
CA ILE A 102 11.48 -9.20 4.07
C ILE A 102 11.07 -7.87 3.44
N GLU A 103 11.63 -6.79 3.99
CA GLU A 103 11.22 -5.43 3.70
C GLU A 103 12.09 -4.75 2.65
N THR A 104 11.46 -3.91 1.84
CA THR A 104 12.12 -2.90 0.98
C THR A 104 11.64 -1.49 1.35
N SER A 105 12.47 -0.49 1.07
CA SER A 105 12.19 0.91 1.41
C SER A 105 11.64 1.67 0.21
N GLU A 106 10.37 2.08 0.28
CA GLU A 106 9.65 2.84 -0.74
C GLU A 106 9.07 4.12 -0.12
N PHE A 107 9.93 4.92 0.52
CA PHE A 107 9.53 6.02 1.40
C PHE A 107 8.56 7.03 0.77
N GLN A 108 8.64 7.25 -0.54
CA GLN A 108 7.85 8.24 -1.27
C GLN A 108 6.55 7.71 -1.87
N LEU A 109 6.24 6.41 -1.72
CA LEU A 109 5.14 5.78 -2.45
C LEU A 109 3.77 6.41 -2.14
N LEU A 110 3.52 6.76 -0.88
CA LEU A 110 2.29 7.45 -0.48
C LEU A 110 2.21 8.87 -1.06
N ARG A 111 3.35 9.58 -1.15
CA ARG A 111 3.42 10.91 -1.80
C ARG A 111 3.04 10.82 -3.27
N LEU A 112 3.56 9.82 -4.01
CA LEU A 112 3.21 9.59 -5.42
C LEU A 112 1.73 9.29 -5.61
N LEU A 113 1.14 8.51 -4.71
CA LEU A 113 -0.28 8.20 -4.75
C LEU A 113 -1.16 9.45 -4.46
N CYS A 114 -0.67 10.34 -3.60
CA CYS A 114 -1.29 11.63 -3.29
C CYS A 114 -1.24 12.64 -4.45
N THR A 115 -0.24 12.56 -5.34
CA THR A 115 -0.16 13.40 -6.54
C THR A 115 -1.03 12.89 -7.70
N GLY A 116 -1.65 11.70 -7.55
CA GLY A 116 -2.63 11.16 -8.49
C GLY A 116 -2.13 10.01 -9.37
N ASP A 117 -0.91 9.52 -9.17
CA ASP A 117 -0.27 8.55 -10.05
C ASP A 117 -0.40 7.10 -9.53
N GLU A 118 -1.61 6.53 -9.58
CA GLU A 118 -1.83 5.12 -9.20
C GLU A 118 -1.09 4.08 -10.08
N PRO A 119 -1.00 4.22 -11.42
CA PRO A 119 -0.33 3.22 -12.25
C PRO A 119 1.16 3.02 -11.96
N PRO A 120 1.99 4.08 -11.80
CA PRO A 120 3.38 3.91 -11.37
C PRO A 120 3.52 3.26 -9.99
N VAL A 121 2.62 3.60 -9.05
CA VAL A 121 2.60 2.99 -7.71
C VAL A 121 2.39 1.47 -7.83
N LYS A 122 1.40 1.03 -8.62
CA LYS A 122 1.16 -0.41 -8.86
C LYS A 122 2.36 -1.11 -9.47
N GLN A 123 3.04 -0.48 -10.43
CA GLN A 123 4.21 -1.06 -11.07
C GLN A 123 5.36 -1.26 -10.08
N LEU A 124 5.61 -0.29 -9.19
CA LEU A 124 6.63 -0.41 -8.15
C LEU A 124 6.28 -1.50 -7.12
N ILE A 125 5.02 -1.58 -6.71
CA ILE A 125 4.52 -2.63 -5.81
C ILE A 125 4.76 -4.01 -6.44
N GLN A 126 4.37 -4.19 -7.70
CA GLN A 126 4.56 -5.46 -8.42
C GLN A 126 6.05 -5.81 -8.56
N LEU A 127 6.89 -4.85 -8.93
CA LEU A 127 8.34 -5.06 -9.05
C LEU A 127 8.96 -5.54 -7.75
N ASN A 128 8.57 -4.95 -6.61
CA ASN A 128 9.06 -5.36 -5.30
C ASN A 128 8.56 -6.75 -4.90
N ALA A 129 7.29 -7.06 -5.19
CA ALA A 129 6.74 -8.41 -4.98
C ALA A 129 7.50 -9.47 -5.81
N ASP A 130 7.75 -9.19 -7.09
CA ASP A 130 8.49 -10.06 -8.00
C ASP A 130 9.94 -10.26 -7.57
N ALA A 131 10.53 -9.27 -6.90
CA ALA A 131 11.87 -9.36 -6.30
C ALA A 131 11.90 -10.17 -4.99
N GLY A 132 10.75 -10.62 -4.49
CA GLY A 132 10.64 -11.46 -3.29
C GLY A 132 10.48 -10.69 -1.98
N PHE A 133 10.26 -9.38 -2.03
CA PHE A 133 9.87 -8.62 -0.84
C PHE A 133 8.43 -8.95 -0.45
N ASN A 134 8.15 -8.94 0.86
CA ASN A 134 6.80 -9.16 1.39
C ASN A 134 6.28 -8.01 2.24
N ALA A 135 7.08 -6.95 2.41
CA ALA A 135 6.66 -5.71 3.04
C ALA A 135 7.32 -4.49 2.38
N LEU A 136 6.58 -3.38 2.33
CA LEU A 136 7.09 -2.06 1.95
C LEU A 136 7.19 -1.17 3.20
N ARG A 137 8.25 -0.40 3.33
CA ARG A 137 8.36 0.68 4.32
C ARG A 137 8.13 2.03 3.66
N VAL A 138 7.12 2.76 4.15
CA VAL A 138 6.60 3.98 3.53
C VAL A 138 6.45 5.08 4.58
N PHE A 139 6.85 6.31 4.25
CA PHE A 139 6.71 7.44 5.18
C PHE A 139 5.35 8.11 5.02
N MET A 140 4.71 8.43 6.15
CA MET A 140 3.44 9.15 6.18
C MET A 140 3.62 10.67 6.17
N MET A 141 4.76 11.15 6.67
CA MET A 141 5.19 12.54 6.53
C MET A 141 6.72 12.60 6.56
N PHE A 142 7.27 13.59 5.85
CA PHE A 142 8.69 13.91 5.88
C PHE A 142 8.89 15.34 5.42
N ASN A 143 9.88 16.01 5.98
CA ASN A 143 10.26 17.37 5.61
C ASN A 143 11.78 17.50 5.61
N ASN A 144 12.41 16.81 4.67
CA ASN A 144 13.78 17.09 4.33
C ASN A 144 13.80 18.25 3.33
N GLY A 145 14.20 19.43 3.82
CA GLY A 145 14.73 20.47 2.94
C GLY A 145 15.95 19.94 2.13
N PRO A 146 16.66 20.79 1.38
CA PRO A 146 17.96 20.41 0.81
C PRO A 146 18.80 19.68 1.87
N ILE A 147 19.48 18.59 1.51
CA ILE A 147 20.46 17.95 2.41
C ILE A 147 21.47 19.02 2.83
N ARG A 148 21.32 19.57 4.03
CA ARG A 148 22.27 20.51 4.60
C ARG A 148 23.20 19.74 5.53
N ASN A 149 24.29 19.27 4.96
CA ASN A 149 25.41 18.74 5.73
C ASN A 149 26.15 19.90 6.44
N ARG A 150 25.59 20.51 7.50
CA ARG A 150 26.34 21.21 8.57
C ARG A 150 25.43 21.86 9.62
N ARG A 151 25.94 21.90 10.85
CA ARG A 151 25.33 22.45 12.08
C ARG A 151 25.05 23.96 12.04
N ASP A 152 25.54 24.67 11.02
CA ASP A 152 25.59 26.13 10.96
C ASP A 152 24.76 26.73 9.81
N ASP A 153 23.99 25.91 9.08
CA ASP A 153 23.17 26.43 7.97
C ASP A 153 21.84 27.04 8.46
N PRO A 154 21.40 28.17 7.88
CA PRO A 154 20.13 28.80 8.25
C PRO A 154 18.93 27.88 7.99
N ALA A 155 17.83 28.06 8.73
CA ALA A 155 16.63 27.23 8.59
C ALA A 155 16.13 27.17 7.12
N PRO A 156 15.55 26.02 6.68
CA PRO A 156 15.08 25.86 5.31
C PRO A 156 14.05 26.93 4.94
N GLN A 157 14.18 27.51 3.74
CA GLN A 157 13.16 28.39 3.17
C GLN A 157 12.11 27.53 2.43
N PRO A 158 10.83 27.93 2.40
CA PRO A 158 9.73 27.10 1.86
C PRO A 158 9.89 26.62 0.41
N ASN A 159 10.79 27.25 -0.37
CA ASN A 159 10.89 27.09 -1.83
C ASN A 159 12.31 26.70 -2.31
N ASP A 160 13.17 26.19 -1.43
CA ASP A 160 14.58 25.91 -1.76
C ASP A 160 14.71 24.60 -2.58
N PRO A 161 15.14 24.63 -3.85
CA PRO A 161 15.18 23.46 -4.73
C PRO A 161 16.45 22.64 -4.45
N GLY A 162 16.48 21.94 -3.32
CA GLY A 162 17.63 21.21 -2.83
C GLY A 162 17.88 19.86 -3.51
N SER A 163 19.07 19.71 -4.10
CA SER A 163 19.56 18.44 -4.66
C SER A 163 19.81 17.42 -3.54
N GLY A 164 19.02 16.33 -3.51
CA GLY A 164 19.35 15.09 -2.80
C GLY A 164 18.43 14.64 -1.65
N GLY A 165 17.50 15.46 -1.16
CA GLY A 165 16.59 15.07 -0.08
C GLY A 165 15.38 14.28 -0.59
N LEU A 166 14.75 13.46 0.28
CA LEU A 166 13.41 12.89 0.03
C LEU A 166 12.36 13.96 -0.31
N GLY A 167 12.65 15.22 0.02
CA GLY A 167 11.81 16.38 -0.23
C GLY A 167 10.88 16.62 0.93
N ARG A 168 9.69 17.15 0.64
CA ARG A 168 8.65 17.45 1.62
C ARG A 168 7.35 16.75 1.24
N PHE A 169 6.74 16.11 2.22
CA PHE A 169 5.42 15.52 2.16
C PHE A 169 4.67 15.80 3.46
N VAL A 170 3.59 16.56 3.32
CA VAL A 170 2.74 16.97 4.45
C VAL A 170 1.34 16.42 4.22
N PRO A 171 0.79 15.63 5.17
CA PRO A 171 -0.52 15.00 5.01
C PRO A 171 -1.65 15.97 4.65
N SER A 172 -1.64 17.19 5.20
CA SER A 172 -2.67 18.20 4.93
C SER A 172 -2.68 18.73 3.49
N GLU A 173 -1.62 18.48 2.71
CA GLU A 173 -1.52 18.86 1.30
C GLU A 173 -1.98 17.74 0.36
N CYS A 174 -2.20 16.54 0.88
CA CYS A 174 -2.77 15.43 0.14
C CYS A 174 -4.29 15.41 0.29
N ASN A 175 -4.98 15.59 -0.83
CA ASN A 175 -6.43 15.39 -0.88
C ASN A 175 -6.76 13.93 -0.50
N ASP A 176 -7.63 13.77 0.49
CA ASP A 176 -8.03 12.45 1.02
C ASP A 176 -6.83 11.58 1.47
N PHE A 177 -5.89 12.18 2.20
CA PHE A 177 -4.69 11.50 2.69
C PHE A 177 -4.93 10.11 3.31
N TRP A 178 -5.92 10.00 4.20
CA TRP A 178 -6.24 8.73 4.86
C TRP A 178 -6.87 7.71 3.91
N GLY A 179 -7.71 8.15 2.97
CA GLY A 179 -8.20 7.30 1.89
C GLY A 179 -7.08 6.81 0.98
N LYS A 180 -6.07 7.64 0.71
CA LYS A 180 -4.85 7.24 -0.03
C LYS A 180 -3.98 6.26 0.75
N ALA A 181 -3.83 6.43 2.06
CA ALA A 181 -3.13 5.45 2.90
C ALA A 181 -3.85 4.09 2.89
N LEU A 182 -5.17 4.07 3.05
CA LEU A 182 -5.95 2.82 2.91
C LEU A 182 -5.85 2.25 1.49
N ARG A 183 -5.85 3.10 0.47
CA ARG A 183 -5.72 2.65 -0.92
C ARG A 183 -4.37 1.98 -1.16
N LEU A 184 -3.28 2.48 -0.59
CA LEU A 184 -1.98 1.84 -0.72
C LEU A 184 -1.97 0.43 -0.10
N LEU A 185 -2.53 0.27 1.10
CA LEU A 185 -2.73 -1.06 1.71
C LEU A 185 -3.57 -1.98 0.82
N ASP A 186 -4.65 -1.45 0.22
CA ASP A 186 -5.50 -2.20 -0.71
C ASP A 186 -4.71 -2.62 -1.96
N LEU A 187 -3.84 -1.77 -2.51
CA LEU A 187 -2.98 -2.10 -3.66
C LEU A 187 -1.93 -3.17 -3.32
N ASP A 188 -1.22 -3.02 -2.20
CA ASP A 188 -0.21 -4.00 -1.74
C ASP A 188 -0.82 -5.37 -1.43
N SER A 189 -2.07 -5.39 -0.97
CA SER A 189 -2.76 -6.64 -0.68
C SER A 189 -2.97 -7.52 -1.92
N LEU A 190 -3.07 -6.91 -3.11
CA LEU A 190 -3.28 -7.62 -4.38
C LEU A 190 -2.06 -8.48 -4.75
N VAL A 191 -0.87 -8.10 -4.29
CA VAL A 191 0.37 -8.88 -4.42
C VAL A 191 0.78 -9.56 -3.10
N ARG A 192 -0.14 -9.62 -2.13
CA ARG A 192 0.04 -10.24 -0.82
C ARG A 192 1.15 -9.63 0.04
N MET A 193 1.40 -8.33 -0.11
CA MET A 193 2.40 -7.58 0.67
C MET A 193 1.78 -6.83 1.86
N TYR A 194 2.63 -6.57 2.86
CA TYR A 194 2.35 -5.72 4.01
C TYR A 194 2.95 -4.32 3.81
N VAL A 195 2.43 -3.33 4.53
CA VAL A 195 3.02 -1.99 4.58
C VAL A 195 3.40 -1.67 6.02
N GLU A 196 4.66 -1.35 6.26
CA GLU A 196 5.08 -0.63 7.44
C GLU A 196 5.00 0.87 7.17
N TYR A 197 4.05 1.53 7.84
CA TYR A 197 3.99 2.99 7.83
C TYR A 197 4.88 3.56 8.93
N THR A 198 5.90 4.32 8.55
CA THR A 198 6.60 5.19 9.48
C THR A 198 5.83 6.50 9.60
N ILE A 199 5.28 6.77 10.78
CA ILE A 199 4.35 7.87 11.00
C ILE A 199 5.08 9.22 10.98
N PHE A 200 6.18 9.32 11.72
CA PHE A 200 6.97 10.54 11.85
C PHE A 200 8.38 10.27 11.31
N ALA A 201 8.73 10.87 10.18
CA ALA A 201 10.09 10.81 9.65
C ALA A 201 10.54 12.22 9.30
N ASP A 202 11.85 12.44 9.27
CA ASP A 202 12.51 13.61 8.68
C ASP A 202 11.88 14.96 9.05
N HIS A 203 12.44 15.67 10.03
CA HIS A 203 11.89 16.94 10.54
C HIS A 203 10.38 16.90 10.82
N VAL A 204 10.01 16.42 12.01
CA VAL A 204 8.60 16.36 12.44
C VAL A 204 8.01 17.77 12.50
N ILE A 205 7.04 18.04 11.63
CA ILE A 205 6.44 19.38 11.45
C ILE A 205 5.25 19.66 12.39
N LEU A 206 4.80 18.65 13.12
CA LEU A 206 3.64 18.75 14.00
C LEU A 206 4.07 19.04 15.44
N ASP A 207 3.33 19.90 16.13
CA ASP A 207 3.47 20.07 17.58
C ASP A 207 3.01 18.80 18.34
N ALA A 208 3.36 18.70 19.62
CA ALA A 208 2.97 17.55 20.46
C ALA A 208 1.47 17.22 20.42
N SER A 209 0.58 18.22 20.41
CA SER A 209 -0.87 17.99 20.43
C SER A 209 -1.38 17.41 19.10
N SER A 210 -0.83 17.91 17.99
CA SER A 210 -1.11 17.47 16.64
C SER A 210 -0.51 16.08 16.36
N GLN A 211 0.64 15.76 16.95
CA GLN A 211 1.22 14.41 16.91
C GLN A 211 0.29 13.38 17.57
N LEU A 212 -0.24 13.69 18.76
CA LEU A 212 -1.20 12.81 19.45
C LEU A 212 -2.50 12.62 18.66
N ALA A 213 -3.04 13.71 18.09
CA ALA A 213 -4.23 13.64 17.26
C ALA A 213 -4.01 12.82 15.98
N PHE A 214 -2.85 13.00 15.33
CA PHE A 214 -2.48 12.23 14.14
C PHE A 214 -2.31 10.74 14.49
N TRP A 215 -1.66 10.44 15.61
CA TRP A 215 -1.46 9.06 16.08
C TRP A 215 -2.78 8.36 16.43
N ALA A 216 -3.76 9.06 16.99
CA ALA A 216 -5.08 8.48 17.27
C ALA A 216 -5.81 7.99 16.00
N ASN A 217 -5.53 8.62 14.84
CA ASN A 217 -6.08 8.19 13.55
C ASN A 217 -5.43 6.91 13.01
N VAL A 218 -4.17 6.66 13.37
CA VAL A 218 -3.44 5.46 12.92
C VAL A 218 -4.18 4.18 13.34
N ASP A 219 -4.56 4.07 14.61
CA ASP A 219 -5.27 2.89 15.11
C ASP A 219 -6.70 2.79 14.55
N SER A 220 -7.41 3.92 14.46
CA SER A 220 -8.81 3.95 14.03
C SER A 220 -9.01 3.71 12.54
N ILE A 221 -8.09 4.16 11.71
CA ILE A 221 -8.18 4.09 10.26
C ILE A 221 -7.37 2.90 9.74
N LEU A 222 -6.05 2.86 9.99
CA LEU A 222 -5.19 1.84 9.40
C LEU A 222 -5.44 0.46 10.01
N GLY A 223 -5.83 0.40 11.29
CA GLY A 223 -6.21 -0.84 11.98
C GLY A 223 -7.43 -1.57 11.41
N THR A 224 -8.11 -0.99 10.42
CA THR A 224 -9.17 -1.65 9.63
C THR A 224 -8.65 -2.62 8.58
N ARG A 225 -7.34 -2.66 8.33
CA ARG A 225 -6.69 -3.61 7.42
C ARG A 225 -5.78 -4.57 8.18
N GLY A 226 -5.63 -5.78 7.66
CA GLY A 226 -4.74 -6.78 8.24
C GLY A 226 -3.28 -6.61 7.81
N ASN A 227 -3.01 -5.99 6.66
CA ASN A 227 -1.68 -5.91 6.08
C ASN A 227 -0.87 -4.67 6.48
N VAL A 228 -1.04 -4.20 7.72
CA VAL A 228 -0.35 -3.00 8.21
C VAL A 228 0.54 -3.31 9.42
N LEU A 229 1.72 -2.71 9.39
CA LEU A 229 2.64 -2.52 10.50
C LEU A 229 2.83 -1.01 10.69
N VAL A 230 3.21 -0.59 11.88
CA VAL A 230 3.45 0.83 12.18
C VAL A 230 4.77 1.01 12.89
N GLU A 231 5.54 2.00 12.44
CA GLU A 231 6.68 2.54 13.16
C GLU A 231 6.35 3.98 13.56
N ALA A 232 6.45 4.33 14.84
CA ALA A 232 6.15 5.69 15.28
C ALA A 232 7.10 6.71 14.65
N VAL A 233 8.41 6.48 14.75
CA VAL A 233 9.39 7.47 14.27
C VAL A 233 10.62 6.84 13.64
N ASN A 234 11.05 7.37 12.49
CA ASN A 234 12.34 7.03 11.89
C ASN A 234 13.48 7.77 12.63
N GLU A 235 14.52 7.05 13.04
CA GLU A 235 15.78 7.64 13.56
C GLU A 235 15.56 8.71 14.65
N ALA A 236 14.87 8.32 15.73
CA ALA A 236 14.40 9.24 16.77
C ALA A 236 15.52 9.92 17.59
N ASP A 237 16.76 9.46 17.46
CA ASP A 237 17.94 10.07 18.07
C ASP A 237 18.42 11.31 17.30
N LEU A 238 18.06 11.43 16.03
CA LEU A 238 18.33 12.64 15.27
C LEU A 238 17.47 13.77 15.82
N ALA A 239 18.11 14.89 16.21
CA ALA A 239 17.42 16.04 16.78
C ALA A 239 16.31 16.60 15.88
N ILE A 240 16.45 16.44 14.56
CA ILE A 240 15.44 16.81 13.57
C ILE A 240 14.20 15.90 13.63
N ASN A 241 14.34 14.62 13.99
CA ASN A 241 13.24 13.65 14.04
C ASN A 241 12.60 13.59 15.44
N ARG A 242 12.85 14.60 16.28
CA ARG A 242 12.41 14.59 17.66
C ARG A 242 10.89 14.59 17.75
N LEU A 243 10.36 13.51 18.32
CA LEU A 243 8.95 13.34 18.61
C LEU A 243 8.64 13.90 20.01
N GLU A 244 8.10 15.11 20.07
CA GLU A 244 7.80 15.80 21.34
C GLU A 244 6.86 14.99 22.24
N ALA A 245 5.86 14.33 21.64
CA ALA A 245 4.88 13.51 22.34
C ALA A 245 5.30 12.04 22.50
N GLN A 246 6.58 11.67 22.27
CA GLN A 246 7.03 10.27 22.23
C GLN A 246 6.57 9.44 23.43
N ASN A 247 6.73 9.96 24.65
CA ASN A 247 6.37 9.26 25.89
C ASN A 247 4.85 9.27 26.17
N GLN A 248 4.07 9.98 25.36
CA GLN A 248 2.63 10.14 25.50
C GLN A 248 1.85 9.36 24.42
N LEU A 249 2.54 8.80 23.42
CA LEU A 249 1.88 8.02 22.37
C LEU A 249 1.28 6.74 22.97
N PRO A 250 -0.05 6.55 22.91
CA PRO A 250 -0.67 5.32 23.37
C PRO A 250 -0.30 4.15 22.44
N ARG A 251 -0.17 2.94 23.01
CA ARG A 251 -0.01 1.74 22.18
C ARG A 251 -1.26 1.51 21.31
N PRO A 252 -1.13 1.37 19.98
CA PRO A 252 -2.24 0.98 19.12
C PRO A 252 -2.76 -0.42 19.50
N THR A 253 -4.05 -0.66 19.33
CA THR A 253 -4.69 -1.92 19.74
C THR A 253 -5.02 -2.83 18.56
N ARG A 254 -5.10 -2.26 17.35
CA ARG A 254 -5.50 -2.94 16.12
C ARG A 254 -4.38 -3.03 15.09
N VAL A 255 -3.18 -2.55 15.39
CA VAL A 255 -2.02 -2.68 14.52
C VAL A 255 -0.82 -3.12 15.34
N THR A 256 0.05 -3.91 14.75
CA THR A 256 1.36 -4.20 15.36
C THR A 256 2.26 -2.99 15.14
N ALA A 257 2.82 -2.47 16.22
CA ALA A 257 3.51 -1.20 16.23
C ALA A 257 4.88 -1.25 16.93
N SER A 258 5.82 -0.48 16.40
CA SER A 258 7.10 -0.14 17.02
C SER A 258 7.12 1.35 17.37
N HIS A 259 7.89 1.74 18.38
CA HIS A 259 8.22 3.16 18.57
C HIS A 259 9.30 3.64 17.60
N GLY A 260 9.86 2.75 16.78
CA GLY A 260 11.00 3.02 15.94
C GLY A 260 12.36 2.84 16.61
N ARG A 261 13.39 3.22 15.87
CA ARG A 261 14.81 3.04 16.23
C ARG A 261 15.55 4.36 16.35
N LYS A 262 16.64 4.34 17.12
CA LYS A 262 17.59 5.45 17.27
C LYS A 262 18.74 5.36 16.23
N GLY A 263 18.43 5.03 14.97
CA GLY A 263 19.42 4.74 13.94
C GLY A 263 19.89 3.28 13.92
N SER A 264 20.79 2.96 12.98
CA SER A 264 21.38 1.61 12.84
C SER A 264 22.15 1.21 14.10
N ASP A 265 21.97 -0.03 14.56
CA ASP A 265 22.63 -0.64 15.73
C ASP A 265 22.31 -0.03 17.11
N GLN A 266 21.37 0.92 17.19
CA GLN A 266 20.93 1.48 18.48
C GLN A 266 19.71 0.78 19.07
N LEU A 267 19.55 0.91 20.39
CA LEU A 267 18.40 0.36 21.11
C LEU A 267 17.08 0.96 20.60
N PRO A 268 15.99 0.17 20.59
CA PRO A 268 14.66 0.68 20.28
C PRO A 268 14.28 1.90 21.13
N VAL A 269 13.46 2.77 20.55
CA VAL A 269 12.91 3.93 21.25
C VAL A 269 12.02 3.45 22.39
N ALA A 270 12.19 4.05 23.58
CA ALA A 270 11.38 3.74 24.77
C ALA A 270 10.25 4.79 24.94
N PRO A 271 9.07 4.41 25.47
CA PRO A 271 8.68 3.05 25.89
C PRO A 271 8.58 2.09 24.69
N GLY A 272 8.52 0.79 24.94
CA GLY A 272 8.29 -0.19 23.87
C GLY A 272 6.82 -0.40 23.59
N PHE A 273 6.48 -0.63 22.32
CA PHE A 273 5.20 -1.23 21.94
C PHE A 273 5.37 -2.74 21.81
N ASP A 274 5.54 -3.24 20.58
CA ASP A 274 5.51 -4.68 20.29
C ASP A 274 6.90 -5.30 20.06
N TYR A 275 7.87 -4.55 19.51
CA TYR A 275 9.19 -5.07 19.11
C TYR A 275 10.31 -4.90 20.15
N ILE A 276 9.97 -4.85 21.45
CA ILE A 276 11.01 -4.72 22.49
C ILE A 276 11.33 -6.06 23.13
N ARG A 277 12.62 -6.42 23.03
CA ARG A 277 13.27 -7.47 23.83
C ARG A 277 12.98 -7.21 25.31
N LYS A 278 12.29 -8.13 25.98
CA LYS A 278 12.54 -8.38 27.39
C LYS A 278 13.64 -9.42 27.51
#